data_AF-A0A948Z565-F1
#
_entry.id   AF-A0A948Z565-F1
#
_cell.length_a   1.000
_cell.length_b   1.000
_cell.length_c   1.000
_cell.angle_alpha   90.00
_cell.angle_beta   90.00
_cell.angle_gamma   90.00
#
_symmetry.space_group_name_H-M   'P 1'
#
loop_
_entity.id
_entity.type
_entity.pdbx_description
1 polymer ?
#
loop_
_entity_poly.entity_id
_entity_poly.type
_entity_poly.pdbx_seq_one_letter_code
_entity_poly.pdbx_strand_id
1 'polypeptide(L)'
;IYKNDYSKNYGVSSPVFLIENLLTLSQELDFHEEFRDIQNKYNDVLFINPIEKKSLAEIFFIHYNGLGPVKVEAFFPVPMPDNYVVKIAYPEFKKRRYRISNSRIYLENLSAGCSYIFETELMEDIASIAVMNLKNRINRIKAKAIVRATTKYLAAKQAHKVAKRQGGEMLELLAKAATQAASWASEQVDVRHWRLLPAEIRVGRMLIPPGEYKGRIDFVDPNRTVVISKQIQNFTITKREKKFFMFRTVN
;
A
#
# COMPACT_ATOMS: atom_id res chain seq x y z
N ILE A 1 1.16 -14.48 -8.95
CA ILE A 1 1.11 -13.28 -8.08
C ILE A 1 -0.18 -12.49 -8.32
N TYR A 2 -0.35 -11.77 -9.45
CA TYR A 2 -1.56 -10.95 -9.67
C TYR A 2 -2.89 -11.73 -9.62
N LYS A 3 -2.99 -12.83 -10.38
CA LYS A 3 -4.21 -13.66 -10.46
C LYS A 3 -4.57 -14.34 -9.13
N ASN A 4 -3.59 -14.92 -8.44
CA ASN A 4 -3.86 -15.82 -7.32
C ASN A 4 -3.92 -15.08 -5.99
N ASP A 5 -2.93 -14.20 -5.74
CA ASP A 5 -2.74 -13.60 -4.44
C ASP A 5 -3.30 -12.18 -4.40
N TYR A 6 -2.95 -11.34 -5.38
CA TYR A 6 -3.29 -9.92 -5.33
C TYR A 6 -4.75 -9.65 -5.64
N SER A 7 -5.31 -10.24 -6.68
CA SER A 7 -6.74 -10.10 -6.99
C SER A 7 -7.60 -10.57 -5.80
N LYS A 8 -7.27 -11.74 -5.24
CA LYS A 8 -7.98 -12.32 -4.10
C LYS A 8 -7.83 -11.50 -2.80
N ASN A 9 -6.63 -11.03 -2.48
CA ASN A 9 -6.35 -10.42 -1.17
C ASN A 9 -6.48 -8.89 -1.18
N TYR A 10 -6.28 -8.24 -2.33
CA TYR A 10 -6.18 -6.78 -2.47
C TYR A 10 -7.05 -6.19 -3.58
N GLY A 11 -7.72 -7.02 -4.40
CA GLY A 11 -8.58 -6.53 -5.50
C GLY A 11 -7.82 -5.91 -6.67
N VAL A 12 -6.50 -6.16 -6.77
CA VAL A 12 -5.65 -5.61 -7.83
C VAL A 12 -5.50 -6.62 -8.97
N SER A 13 -5.98 -6.26 -10.16
CA SER A 13 -5.79 -7.03 -11.39
C SER A 13 -4.40 -6.81 -11.97
N SER A 14 -3.96 -7.72 -12.85
CA SER A 14 -2.72 -7.52 -13.61
C SER A 14 -2.82 -6.27 -14.47
N PRO A 15 -1.85 -5.34 -14.42
CA PRO A 15 -1.79 -4.24 -15.37
C PRO A 15 -1.72 -4.73 -16.82
N VAL A 16 -2.46 -4.08 -17.72
CA VAL A 16 -2.58 -4.49 -19.14
C VAL A 16 -1.21 -4.55 -19.81
N PHE A 17 -0.35 -3.57 -19.54
CA PHE A 17 0.98 -3.51 -20.13
C PHE A 17 1.89 -4.70 -19.75
N LEU A 18 1.67 -5.33 -18.59
CA LEU A 18 2.42 -6.54 -18.22
C LEU A 18 1.99 -7.72 -19.08
N ILE A 19 0.69 -7.84 -19.37
CA ILE A 19 0.17 -8.89 -20.24
C ILE A 19 0.67 -8.70 -21.67
N GLU A 20 0.64 -7.47 -22.19
CA GLU A 20 1.21 -7.13 -23.50
C GLU A 20 2.72 -7.45 -23.58
N ASN A 21 3.47 -7.17 -22.52
CA ASN A 21 4.89 -7.55 -22.45
C ASN A 21 5.10 -9.06 -22.44
N LEU A 22 4.26 -9.82 -21.74
CA LEU A 22 4.33 -11.28 -21.76
C LEU A 22 4.05 -11.82 -23.17
N LEU A 23 3.02 -11.31 -23.85
CA LEU A 23 2.74 -11.68 -25.24
C LEU A 23 3.91 -11.36 -26.18
N THR A 24 4.48 -10.16 -26.06
CA THR A 24 5.67 -9.77 -26.84
C THR A 24 6.83 -10.72 -26.59
N LEU A 25 7.15 -11.00 -25.32
CA LEU A 25 8.28 -11.85 -24.94
C LEU A 25 8.08 -13.30 -25.36
N SER A 26 6.87 -13.84 -25.19
CA SER A 26 6.55 -15.20 -25.65
C SER A 26 6.73 -15.33 -27.17
N GLN A 27 6.36 -14.30 -27.94
CA GLN A 27 6.61 -14.29 -29.38
C GLN A 27 8.10 -14.17 -29.73
N GLU A 28 8.88 -13.36 -29.00
CA GLU A 28 10.33 -13.22 -29.26
C GLU A 28 11.15 -14.46 -28.88
N LEU A 29 10.65 -15.27 -27.95
CA LEU A 29 11.28 -16.50 -27.47
C LEU A 29 10.76 -17.77 -28.16
N ASP A 30 9.88 -17.64 -29.17
CA ASP A 30 9.22 -18.74 -29.88
C ASP A 30 8.38 -19.67 -28.95
N PHE A 31 7.85 -19.13 -27.85
CA PHE A 31 6.98 -19.82 -26.90
C PHE A 31 5.51 -19.77 -27.36
N HIS A 32 5.22 -20.51 -28.44
CA HIS A 32 3.94 -20.43 -29.15
C HIS A 32 2.74 -20.97 -28.35
N GLU A 33 2.94 -21.95 -27.45
CA GLU A 33 1.86 -22.49 -26.61
C GLU A 33 1.44 -21.45 -25.56
N GLU A 34 2.41 -20.91 -24.83
CA GLU A 34 2.21 -19.87 -23.82
C GLU A 34 1.60 -18.61 -24.44
N PHE A 35 2.06 -18.23 -25.64
CA PHE A 35 1.48 -17.11 -26.37
C PHE A 35 -0.03 -17.31 -26.61
N ARG A 36 -0.42 -18.49 -27.13
CA ARG A 36 -1.84 -18.82 -27.37
C ARG A 36 -2.64 -18.83 -26.09
N ASP A 37 -2.10 -19.43 -25.03
CA ASP A 37 -2.78 -19.50 -23.73
C ASP A 37 -3.01 -18.10 -23.12
N ILE A 38 -2.02 -17.22 -23.21
CA ILE A 38 -2.14 -15.84 -22.72
C ILE A 38 -3.15 -15.08 -23.59
N GLN A 39 -3.08 -15.18 -24.92
CA GLN A 39 -3.97 -14.48 -25.83
C GLN A 39 -5.43 -14.94 -25.68
N ASN A 40 -5.68 -16.24 -25.53
CA ASN A 40 -7.01 -16.79 -25.30
C ASN A 40 -7.61 -16.30 -23.98
N LYS A 41 -6.75 -16.13 -22.96
CA LYS A 41 -7.17 -15.70 -21.63
C LYS A 41 -7.33 -14.19 -21.50
N TYR A 42 -6.60 -13.41 -22.30
CA TYR A 42 -6.62 -11.95 -22.32
C TYR A 42 -6.84 -11.45 -23.74
N ASN A 43 -7.96 -11.87 -24.34
CA ASN A 43 -8.35 -11.54 -25.71
C ASN A 43 -8.51 -10.02 -25.96
N ASP A 44 -8.80 -9.25 -24.91
CA ASP A 44 -8.96 -7.80 -24.97
C ASP A 44 -7.62 -7.05 -25.02
N VAL A 45 -6.50 -7.73 -24.75
CA VAL A 45 -5.16 -7.12 -24.74
C VAL A 45 -4.58 -7.16 -26.16
N LEU A 46 -4.31 -5.97 -26.69
CA LEU A 46 -3.69 -5.83 -28.01
C LEU A 46 -2.26 -6.37 -27.98
N PHE A 47 -2.00 -7.31 -28.88
CA PHE A 47 -0.64 -7.76 -29.18
C PHE A 47 0.06 -6.75 -30.09
N ILE A 48 1.27 -6.36 -29.72
CA ILE A 48 2.10 -5.45 -30.50
C ILE A 48 3.27 -6.24 -31.07
N ASN A 49 3.44 -6.17 -32.39
CA ASN A 49 4.49 -6.91 -33.05
C ASN A 49 5.88 -6.48 -32.52
N PRO A 50 6.80 -7.42 -32.21
CA PRO A 50 8.13 -7.08 -31.70
C PRO A 50 8.93 -6.12 -32.60
N ILE A 51 8.78 -6.22 -33.93
CA ILE A 51 9.45 -5.33 -34.90
C ILE A 51 8.92 -3.90 -34.75
N GLU A 52 7.59 -3.75 -34.70
CA GLU A 52 6.92 -2.47 -34.49
C GLU A 52 7.31 -1.88 -33.14
N LYS A 53 7.23 -2.67 -32.07
CA LYS A 53 7.61 -2.25 -30.72
C LYS A 53 9.06 -1.79 -30.64
N LYS A 54 9.99 -2.46 -31.34
CA LYS A 54 11.40 -2.04 -31.43
C LYS A 54 11.59 -0.72 -32.17
N SER A 55 10.62 -0.27 -32.98
CA SER A 55 10.63 1.05 -33.64
C SER A 55 10.16 2.19 -32.75
N LEU A 56 9.45 1.88 -31.66
CA LEU A 56 8.88 2.85 -30.73
C LEU A 56 9.79 3.08 -29.52
N ALA A 57 9.46 4.11 -28.76
CA ALA A 57 9.97 4.39 -27.44
C ALA A 57 8.89 4.08 -26.39
N GLU A 58 9.30 3.82 -25.14
CA GLU A 58 8.35 3.56 -24.05
C GLU A 58 8.41 4.68 -23.00
N ILE A 59 7.25 5.20 -22.62
CA ILE A 59 7.14 6.11 -21.47
C ILE A 59 6.38 5.43 -20.35
N PHE A 60 6.92 5.56 -19.14
CA PHE A 60 6.30 5.14 -17.90
C PHE A 60 5.98 6.35 -17.03
N PHE A 61 4.74 6.40 -16.54
CA PHE A 61 4.27 7.34 -15.53
C PHE A 61 4.01 6.58 -14.25
N ILE A 62 4.81 6.84 -13.23
CA ILE A 62 4.66 6.25 -11.90
C ILE A 62 4.05 7.29 -10.99
N HIS A 63 2.84 7.02 -10.51
CA HIS A 63 2.10 7.90 -9.63
C HIS A 63 1.96 7.27 -8.24
N TYR A 64 2.64 7.89 -7.27
CA TYR A 64 2.54 7.58 -5.86
C TYR A 64 1.39 8.37 -5.23
N ASN A 65 0.24 7.73 -5.12
CA ASN A 65 -0.99 8.36 -4.67
C ASN A 65 -1.20 8.23 -3.15
N GLY A 66 -1.72 9.28 -2.52
CA GLY A 66 -2.17 9.29 -1.13
C GLY A 66 -1.10 8.97 -0.08
N LEU A 67 -1.44 9.08 1.19
CA LEU A 67 -0.57 8.64 2.28
C LEU A 67 -1.01 7.25 2.75
N GLY A 68 -0.04 6.37 2.96
CA GLY A 68 -0.25 5.03 3.48
C GLY A 68 -0.97 5.03 4.83
N PRO A 69 -1.49 3.88 5.26
CA PRO A 69 -2.29 3.78 6.47
C PRO A 69 -1.45 4.11 7.70
N VAL A 70 -2.11 4.68 8.71
CA VAL A 70 -1.45 5.00 9.99
C VAL A 70 -1.61 3.81 10.92
N LYS A 71 -0.50 3.36 11.51
CA LYS A 71 -0.52 2.39 12.58
C LYS A 71 -0.84 3.11 13.89
N VAL A 72 -1.93 2.71 14.52
CA VAL A 72 -2.37 3.24 15.81
C VAL A 72 -2.39 2.12 16.85
N GLU A 73 -2.40 2.52 18.13
CA GLU A 73 -2.68 1.60 19.21
C GLU A 73 -4.19 1.48 19.38
N ALA A 74 -4.66 0.24 19.44
CA ALA A 74 -5.96 -0.12 19.95
C ALA A 74 -5.75 -0.94 21.23
N PHE A 75 -6.76 -0.97 22.10
CA PHE A 75 -6.70 -1.82 23.30
C PHE A 75 -8.07 -2.34 23.66
N PHE A 76 -8.10 -3.40 24.47
CA PHE A 76 -9.29 -3.79 25.21
C PHE A 76 -8.93 -4.04 26.68
N PRO A 77 -9.74 -3.55 27.63
CA PRO A 77 -9.56 -3.87 29.04
C PRO A 77 -10.06 -5.30 29.33
N VAL A 78 -9.36 -6.01 30.20
CA VAL A 78 -9.74 -7.32 30.71
C VAL A 78 -9.86 -7.22 32.23
N PRO A 79 -11.07 -7.31 32.80
CA PRO A 79 -11.26 -7.34 34.24
C PRO A 79 -10.78 -8.69 34.81
N MET A 80 -10.05 -8.65 35.91
CA MET A 80 -9.61 -9.82 36.67
C MET A 80 -10.50 -10.04 37.90
N PRO A 81 -10.50 -11.25 38.49
CA PRO A 81 -11.37 -11.58 39.63
C PRO A 81 -11.20 -10.69 40.88
N ASP A 82 -10.09 -9.99 41.02
CA ASP A 82 -9.76 -9.12 42.15
C ASP A 82 -9.98 -7.62 41.86
N ASN A 83 -10.85 -7.31 40.89
CA ASN A 83 -11.14 -5.95 40.41
C ASN A 83 -9.94 -5.24 39.76
N TYR A 84 -8.83 -5.96 39.57
CA TYR A 84 -7.69 -5.47 38.79
C TYR A 84 -8.06 -5.50 37.31
N VAL A 85 -7.85 -4.41 36.59
CA VAL A 85 -8.13 -4.36 35.14
C VAL A 85 -6.81 -4.36 34.40
N VAL A 86 -6.64 -5.33 33.50
CA VAL A 86 -5.46 -5.47 32.65
C VAL A 86 -5.76 -4.82 31.29
N LYS A 87 -4.91 -3.90 30.84
CA LYS A 87 -4.96 -3.35 29.47
C LYS A 87 -4.27 -4.31 28.50
N ILE A 88 -4.98 -4.77 27.47
CA ILE A 88 -4.38 -5.52 26.35
C ILE A 88 -4.27 -4.61 25.14
N ALA A 89 -3.07 -4.08 24.89
CA ALA A 89 -2.81 -3.21 23.77
C ALA A 89 -2.34 -4.01 22.53
N TYR A 90 -2.82 -3.62 21.35
CA TYR A 90 -2.45 -4.22 20.07
C TYR A 90 -2.43 -3.18 18.93
N PRO A 91 -1.64 -3.41 17.86
CA PRO A 91 -1.57 -2.50 16.74
C PRO A 91 -2.79 -2.65 15.82
N GLU A 92 -3.18 -1.54 15.21
CA GLU A 92 -4.20 -1.47 14.16
C GLU A 92 -3.76 -0.52 13.05
N PHE A 93 -4.02 -0.85 11.78
CA PHE A 93 -3.81 0.08 10.66
C PHE A 93 -5.12 0.77 10.30
N LYS A 94 -5.13 2.10 10.30
CA LYS A 94 -6.25 2.93 9.83
C LYS A 94 -5.91 3.52 8.47
N LYS A 95 -6.72 3.19 7.45
CA LYS A 95 -6.59 3.78 6.11
C LYS A 95 -6.85 5.28 6.18
N ARG A 96 -6.07 6.05 5.41
CA ARG A 96 -6.27 7.48 5.24
C ARG A 96 -7.11 7.72 3.99
N ARG A 97 -7.97 8.73 4.04
CA ARG A 97 -8.71 9.18 2.85
C ARG A 97 -7.77 9.97 1.95
N TYR A 98 -7.93 9.79 0.65
CA TYR A 98 -7.30 10.55 -0.42
C TYR A 98 -8.33 10.71 -1.54
N ARG A 99 -8.27 11.83 -2.27
CA ARG A 99 -9.30 12.21 -3.26
C ARG A 99 -9.00 11.70 -4.66
N ILE A 100 -7.72 11.60 -5.01
CA ILE A 100 -7.31 11.19 -6.35
C ILE A 100 -7.51 9.69 -6.50
N SER A 101 -8.17 9.26 -7.59
CA SER A 101 -8.41 7.86 -7.92
C SER A 101 -7.64 7.40 -9.16
N ASN A 102 -7.33 8.33 -10.08
CA ASN A 102 -6.61 8.03 -11.31
C ASN A 102 -5.78 9.23 -11.78
N SER A 103 -4.85 8.99 -12.72
CA SER A 103 -4.16 10.04 -13.46
C SER A 103 -4.35 9.86 -14.95
N ARG A 104 -4.67 10.94 -15.65
CA ARG A 104 -4.75 10.98 -17.12
C ARG A 104 -3.59 11.80 -17.68
N ILE A 105 -2.86 11.21 -18.61
CA ILE A 105 -1.68 11.80 -19.23
C ILE A 105 -2.07 12.24 -20.64
N TYR A 106 -1.62 13.43 -21.02
CA TYR A 106 -1.73 14.00 -22.35
C TYR A 106 -0.32 14.30 -22.86
N LEU A 107 0.07 13.75 -24.00
CA LEU A 107 1.33 14.04 -24.67
C LEU A 107 1.06 14.53 -26.09
N GLU A 108 1.83 15.51 -26.54
CA GLU A 108 1.75 16.09 -27.88
C GLU A 108 3.14 16.01 -28.52
N ASN A 109 3.24 15.37 -29.69
CA ASN A 109 4.45 15.36 -30.50
C ASN A 109 4.59 16.70 -31.23
N LEU A 110 5.65 17.43 -30.96
CA LEU A 110 5.87 18.79 -31.48
C LEU A 110 6.18 18.83 -32.98
N SER A 111 6.75 17.75 -33.52
CA SER A 111 7.11 17.67 -34.93
C SER A 111 5.96 17.15 -35.80
N ALA A 112 5.22 16.15 -35.31
CA ALA A 112 4.15 15.49 -36.07
C ALA A 112 2.75 16.08 -35.79
N GLY A 113 2.57 16.85 -34.72
CA GLY A 113 1.25 17.36 -34.29
C GLY A 113 0.31 16.29 -33.71
N CYS A 114 0.76 15.04 -33.59
CA CYS A 114 -0.03 13.94 -33.03
C CYS A 114 -0.13 14.04 -31.50
N SER A 115 -1.30 13.73 -30.96
CA SER A 115 -1.55 13.69 -29.50
C SER A 115 -1.87 12.28 -29.01
N TYR A 116 -1.38 11.96 -27.81
CA TYR A 116 -1.56 10.67 -27.14
C TYR A 116 -2.20 10.90 -25.77
N ILE A 117 -3.20 10.08 -25.43
CA ILE A 117 -3.90 10.14 -24.15
C ILE A 117 -3.97 8.74 -23.56
N PHE A 118 -3.62 8.62 -22.28
CA PHE A 118 -3.71 7.36 -21.55
C PHE A 118 -3.86 7.60 -20.05
N GLU A 119 -4.26 6.57 -19.32
CA GLU A 119 -4.50 6.64 -17.87
C GLU A 119 -3.54 5.72 -17.11
N THR A 120 -3.41 5.94 -15.80
CA THR A 120 -2.65 5.03 -14.93
C THR A 120 -3.52 3.90 -14.41
N GLU A 121 -2.96 2.70 -14.35
CA GLU A 121 -3.59 1.54 -13.75
C GLU A 121 -3.07 1.33 -12.33
N LEU A 122 -3.91 0.81 -11.43
CA LEU A 122 -3.49 0.46 -10.07
C LEU A 122 -2.55 -0.74 -10.14
N MET A 123 -1.29 -0.54 -9.74
CA MET A 123 -0.30 -1.61 -9.71
C MET A 123 -0.17 -2.19 -8.29
N GLU A 124 -0.17 -1.34 -7.26
CA GLU A 124 -0.05 -1.76 -5.86
C GLU A 124 -0.99 -0.94 -4.95
N ASP A 125 -1.86 -1.62 -4.19
CA ASP A 125 -2.62 -1.02 -3.08
C ASP A 125 -1.88 -1.28 -1.76
N ILE A 126 -0.87 -0.45 -1.50
CA ILE A 126 -0.02 -0.52 -0.30
C ILE A 126 -0.86 -0.42 0.98
N ALA A 127 -1.93 0.37 0.96
CA ALA A 127 -2.80 0.53 2.12
C ALA A 127 -3.55 -0.75 2.47
N SER A 128 -4.14 -1.43 1.49
CA SER A 128 -4.78 -2.74 1.68
C SER A 128 -3.77 -3.82 2.05
N ILE A 129 -2.59 -3.83 1.42
CA ILE A 129 -1.51 -4.77 1.73
C ILE A 129 -1.09 -4.65 3.20
N ALA A 130 -0.86 -3.44 3.70
CA ALA A 130 -0.45 -3.23 5.09
C ALA A 130 -1.53 -3.69 6.09
N VAL A 131 -2.81 -3.37 5.81
CA VAL A 131 -3.95 -3.79 6.64
C VAL A 131 -4.07 -5.31 6.66
N MET A 132 -4.04 -5.96 5.50
CA MET A 132 -4.15 -7.42 5.39
C MET A 132 -2.96 -8.14 6.03
N ASN A 133 -1.74 -7.64 5.82
CA ASN A 133 -0.54 -8.19 6.43
C ASN A 133 -0.65 -8.19 7.96
N LEU A 134 -1.15 -7.10 8.55
CA LEU A 134 -1.40 -7.05 9.99
C LEU A 134 -2.52 -8.00 10.40
N LYS A 135 -3.63 -8.04 9.66
CA LYS A 135 -4.76 -8.95 9.90
C LYS A 135 -4.32 -10.40 9.97
N ASN A 136 -3.44 -10.84 9.07
CA ASN A 136 -2.96 -12.24 9.02
C ASN A 136 -2.15 -12.66 10.26
N ARG A 137 -1.57 -11.72 11.00
CA ARG A 137 -0.78 -11.99 12.21
C ARG A 137 -1.39 -11.47 13.50
N ILE A 138 -2.53 -10.77 13.44
CA ILE A 138 -3.06 -10.04 14.59
C ILE A 138 -3.41 -10.96 15.76
N ASN A 139 -3.92 -12.17 15.49
CA ASN A 139 -4.26 -13.13 16.53
C ASN A 139 -3.04 -13.56 17.34
N ARG A 140 -1.91 -13.80 16.66
CA ARG A 140 -0.63 -14.12 17.32
C ARG A 140 -0.11 -12.95 18.15
N ILE A 141 -0.29 -11.71 17.67
CA ILE A 141 0.11 -10.50 18.39
C ILE A 141 -0.74 -10.34 19.66
N LYS A 142 -2.07 -10.47 19.55
CA LYS A 142 -3.00 -10.39 20.69
C LYS A 142 -2.71 -11.47 21.73
N ALA A 143 -2.48 -12.72 21.30
CA ALA A 143 -2.12 -13.80 22.21
C ALA A 143 -0.85 -13.49 23.02
N LYS A 144 0.21 -12.99 22.35
CA LYS A 144 1.44 -12.56 23.03
C LYS A 144 1.22 -11.40 23.99
N ALA A 145 0.36 -10.44 23.63
CA ALA A 145 0.01 -9.32 24.50
C ALA A 145 -0.74 -9.80 25.76
N ILE A 146 -1.67 -10.75 25.61
CA ILE A 146 -2.37 -11.38 26.73
C ILE A 146 -1.38 -12.07 27.68
N VAL A 147 -0.45 -12.89 27.16
CA VAL A 147 0.57 -13.55 28.00
C VAL A 147 1.39 -12.51 28.77
N ARG A 148 1.90 -11.48 28.08
CA ARG A 148 2.70 -10.41 28.72
C ARG A 148 1.92 -9.71 29.83
N ALA A 149 0.67 -9.37 29.56
CA ALA A 149 -0.16 -8.63 30.50
C ALA A 149 -0.55 -9.49 31.72
N THR A 150 -0.82 -10.78 31.51
CA THR A 150 -1.02 -11.74 32.61
C THR A 150 0.25 -11.89 33.46
N THR A 151 1.44 -11.97 32.86
CA THR A 151 2.71 -12.00 33.61
C THR A 151 2.89 -10.76 34.48
N LYS A 152 2.62 -9.56 33.93
CA LYS A 152 2.66 -8.30 34.69
C LYS A 152 1.65 -8.30 35.84
N TYR A 153 0.43 -8.78 35.60
CA TYR A 153 -0.61 -8.90 36.63
C TYR A 153 -0.18 -9.84 37.77
N LEU A 154 0.36 -11.03 37.45
CA LEU A 154 0.82 -11.98 38.47
C LEU A 154 1.95 -11.39 39.33
N ALA A 155 2.89 -10.66 38.71
CA ALA A 155 3.93 -9.95 39.42
C ALA A 155 3.37 -8.84 40.34
N ALA A 156 2.44 -8.03 39.85
CA ALA A 156 1.76 -7.00 40.64
C ALA A 156 1.01 -7.60 41.84
N LYS A 157 0.29 -8.71 41.62
CA LYS A 157 -0.43 -9.44 42.67
C LYS A 157 0.52 -9.99 43.75
N GLN A 158 1.69 -10.49 43.36
CA GLN A 158 2.70 -10.94 44.31
C GLN A 158 3.24 -9.76 45.14
N ALA A 159 3.50 -8.61 44.52
CA ALA A 159 3.93 -7.40 45.22
C ALA A 159 2.87 -6.91 46.22
N HIS A 160 1.58 -6.94 45.86
CA HIS A 160 0.49 -6.59 46.78
C HIS A 160 0.40 -7.52 47.98
N LYS A 161 0.58 -8.83 47.78
CA LYS A 161 0.61 -9.80 48.88
C LYS A 161 1.72 -9.51 49.88
N VAL A 162 2.89 -9.05 49.41
CA VAL A 162 4.00 -8.65 50.29
C VAL A 162 3.68 -7.35 51.03
N ALA A 163 3.18 -6.33 50.34
CA ALA A 163 2.81 -5.05 50.94
C ALA A 163 1.73 -5.19 52.03
N LYS A 164 0.73 -6.05 51.81
CA LYS A 164 -0.31 -6.36 52.79
C LYS A 164 0.25 -6.90 54.11
N ARG A 165 1.31 -7.71 54.05
CA ARG A 165 1.96 -8.28 55.25
C ARG A 165 2.78 -7.25 56.04
N GLN A 166 3.17 -6.14 55.42
CA GLN A 166 4.10 -5.17 56.00
C GLN A 166 3.46 -3.84 56.44
N GLY A 167 2.28 -3.43 55.91
CA GLY A 167 1.79 -2.06 56.13
C GLY A 167 0.28 -1.81 56.16
N GLY A 168 -0.55 -2.84 56.39
CA GLY A 168 -2.00 -2.67 56.56
C GLY A 168 -2.78 -2.34 55.28
N GLU A 169 -4.10 -2.17 55.40
CA GLU A 169 -5.05 -2.07 54.26
C GLU A 169 -4.89 -0.78 53.42
N MET A 170 -4.50 0.34 54.05
CA MET A 170 -4.30 1.62 53.35
C MET A 170 -3.08 1.56 52.41
N LEU A 171 -1.98 0.96 52.85
CA LEU A 171 -0.80 0.77 52.01
C LEU A 171 -1.06 -0.22 50.87
N GLU A 172 -1.91 -1.23 51.12
CA GLU A 172 -2.36 -2.17 50.09
C GLU A 172 -3.12 -1.46 48.95
N LEU A 173 -4.06 -0.57 49.29
CA LEU A 173 -4.87 0.16 48.31
C LEU A 173 -4.01 1.07 47.42
N LEU A 174 -3.07 1.80 48.03
CA LEU A 174 -2.15 2.69 47.31
C LEU A 174 -1.19 1.90 46.40
N ALA A 175 -0.66 0.77 46.86
CA ALA A 175 0.16 -0.11 46.04
C ALA A 175 -0.62 -0.68 44.85
N LYS A 176 -1.89 -1.08 45.06
CA LYS A 176 -2.80 -1.51 43.99
C LYS A 176 -2.99 -0.44 42.92
N ALA A 177 -3.34 0.77 43.33
CA ALA A 177 -3.52 1.89 42.40
C ALA A 177 -2.23 2.22 41.62
N ALA A 178 -1.09 2.31 42.32
CA ALA A 178 0.19 2.65 41.70
C ALA A 178 0.65 1.60 40.68
N THR A 179 0.57 0.32 41.03
CA THR A 179 0.95 -0.78 40.13
C THR A 179 0.02 -0.90 38.93
N GLN A 180 -1.29 -0.67 39.09
CA GLN A 180 -2.24 -0.70 37.97
C GLN A 180 -1.93 0.43 36.98
N ALA A 181 -1.70 1.65 37.47
CA ALA A 181 -1.29 2.77 36.64
C ALA A 181 0.03 2.49 35.90
N ALA A 182 1.04 1.96 36.61
CA ALA A 182 2.32 1.59 36.01
C ALA A 182 2.20 0.46 34.96
N SER A 183 1.36 -0.54 35.23
CA SER A 183 1.09 -1.64 34.30
C SER A 183 0.43 -1.15 33.02
N TRP A 184 -0.49 -0.19 33.12
CA TRP A 184 -1.16 0.42 31.95
C TRP A 184 -0.22 1.32 31.16
N ALA A 185 0.61 2.12 31.84
CA ALA A 185 1.59 3.00 31.23
C ALA A 185 2.70 2.23 30.49
N SER A 186 3.09 1.06 31.04
CA SER A 186 4.13 0.20 30.45
C SER A 186 3.62 -0.72 29.35
N GLU A 187 2.31 -0.89 29.18
CA GLU A 187 1.74 -1.62 28.04
C GLU A 187 1.50 -0.66 26.88
N GLN A 188 2.55 -0.48 26.09
CA GLN A 188 2.55 0.30 24.85
C GLN A 188 2.84 -0.58 23.66
N VAL A 189 2.13 -0.33 22.56
CA VAL A 189 2.36 -0.99 21.28
C VAL A 189 3.36 -0.22 20.47
N ASP A 190 4.26 -0.95 19.79
CA ASP A 190 5.10 -0.34 18.78
C ASP A 190 4.27 0.10 17.56
N VAL A 191 3.94 1.38 17.55
CA VAL A 191 3.24 2.07 16.45
C VAL A 191 4.20 2.72 15.45
N ARG A 192 5.51 2.47 15.56
CA ARG A 192 6.47 2.96 14.56
C ARG A 192 6.25 2.19 13.26
N HIS A 193 6.13 2.95 12.17
CA HIS A 193 6.03 2.45 10.80
C HIS A 193 6.46 3.55 9.83
N TRP A 194 6.72 3.20 8.58
CA TRP A 194 6.97 4.20 7.54
C TRP A 194 5.67 4.97 7.25
N ARG A 195 5.65 6.25 7.64
CA ARG A 195 4.47 7.13 7.51
C ARG A 195 4.34 7.82 6.16
N LEU A 196 5.42 7.83 5.37
CA LEU A 196 5.51 8.55 4.10
C LEU A 196 5.26 7.68 2.87
N LEU A 197 5.08 6.36 3.06
CA LEU A 197 4.71 5.47 1.98
C LEU A 197 3.42 5.95 1.28
N PRO A 198 3.29 5.72 -0.03
CA PRO A 198 2.04 5.94 -0.73
C PRO A 198 0.93 5.02 -0.22
N ALA A 199 -0.32 5.44 -0.40
CA ALA A 199 -1.46 4.54 -0.27
C ALA A 199 -1.53 3.59 -1.48
N GLU A 200 -1.25 4.11 -2.67
CA GLU A 200 -1.26 3.35 -3.92
C GLU A 200 -0.06 3.71 -4.80
N ILE A 201 0.42 2.72 -5.56
CA ILE A 201 1.32 2.94 -6.70
C ILE A 201 0.52 2.65 -7.95
N ARG A 202 0.39 3.66 -8.81
CA ARG A 202 -0.28 3.57 -10.10
C ARG A 202 0.73 3.73 -11.21
N VAL A 203 0.56 2.98 -12.30
CA VAL A 203 1.48 3.01 -13.44
C VAL A 203 0.69 3.18 -14.72
N GLY A 204 1.07 4.20 -15.50
CA GLY A 204 0.65 4.35 -16.89
C GLY A 204 1.84 4.04 -17.79
N ARG A 205 1.61 3.34 -18.89
CA ARG A 205 2.61 3.12 -19.93
C ARG A 205 2.04 3.50 -21.28
N MET A 206 2.86 4.11 -22.12
CA MET A 206 2.53 4.34 -23.53
C MET A 206 3.74 4.03 -24.40
N LEU A 207 3.48 3.42 -25.56
CA LEU A 207 4.44 3.30 -26.65
C LEU A 207 4.22 4.45 -27.63
N ILE A 208 5.27 5.20 -27.94
CA ILE A 208 5.19 6.36 -28.83
C ILE A 208 6.36 6.37 -29.82
N PRO A 209 6.20 6.97 -31.02
CA PRO A 209 7.30 7.17 -31.94
C PRO A 209 8.41 8.05 -31.34
N PRO A 210 9.67 7.90 -31.77
CA PRO A 210 10.74 8.83 -31.43
C PRO A 210 10.36 10.27 -31.84
N GLY A 211 10.75 11.26 -31.04
CA GLY A 211 10.44 12.66 -31.32
C GLY A 211 10.57 13.56 -30.10
N GLU A 212 10.18 14.82 -30.27
CA GLU A 212 10.07 15.80 -29.20
C GLU A 212 8.62 15.94 -28.74
N TYR A 213 8.41 15.90 -27.43
CA TYR A 213 7.09 15.89 -26.82
C TYR A 213 6.97 16.93 -25.72
N LYS A 214 5.78 17.49 -25.57
CA LYS A 214 5.34 18.20 -24.36
C LYS A 214 4.07 17.53 -23.84
N GLY A 215 3.68 17.84 -22.61
CA GLY A 215 2.43 17.27 -22.11
C GLY A 215 2.00 17.76 -20.75
N ARG A 216 1.01 17.09 -20.20
CA ARG A 216 0.52 17.30 -18.84
C ARG A 216 -0.05 16.02 -18.26
N ILE A 217 -0.11 15.96 -16.94
CA ILE A 217 -0.78 14.92 -16.18
C ILE A 217 -1.86 15.56 -15.31
N ASP A 218 -3.08 15.06 -15.47
CA ASP A 218 -4.23 15.42 -14.64
C ASP A 218 -4.47 14.32 -13.62
N PHE A 219 -4.42 14.68 -12.34
CA PHE A 219 -4.83 13.82 -11.23
C PHE A 219 -6.32 14.05 -11.00
N VAL A 220 -7.12 13.00 -11.17
CA VAL A 220 -8.59 13.07 -11.13
C VAL A 220 -9.18 12.31 -9.96
N ASP A 221 -10.35 12.73 -9.52
CA ASP A 221 -11.13 12.05 -8.48
C ASP A 221 -12.01 10.92 -9.07
N PRO A 222 -12.75 10.15 -8.24
CA PRO A 222 -13.66 9.10 -8.72
C PRO A 222 -14.72 9.59 -9.72
N ASN A 223 -15.09 10.88 -9.68
CA ASN A 223 -16.05 11.50 -10.59
C ASN A 223 -15.38 12.03 -11.87
N ARG A 224 -14.10 11.71 -12.11
CA ARG A 224 -13.27 12.20 -13.22
C ARG A 224 -13.04 13.72 -13.22
N THR A 225 -13.26 14.38 -12.08
CA THR A 225 -12.97 15.80 -11.93
C THR A 225 -11.48 15.99 -11.69
N VAL A 226 -10.85 16.95 -12.39
CA VAL A 226 -9.43 17.26 -12.20
C VAL A 226 -9.23 17.92 -10.83
N VAL A 227 -8.45 17.27 -9.98
CA VAL A 227 -8.07 17.76 -8.65
C VAL A 227 -6.80 18.61 -8.77
N ILE A 228 -5.81 18.12 -9.50
CA ILE A 228 -4.52 18.79 -9.75
C ILE A 228 -4.11 18.50 -11.19
N SER A 229 -3.52 19.49 -11.87
CA SER A 229 -2.82 19.29 -13.14
C SER A 229 -1.36 19.69 -13.00
N LYS A 230 -0.45 18.93 -13.61
CA LYS A 230 0.99 19.25 -13.69
C LYS A 230 1.45 19.20 -15.13
N GLN A 231 2.18 20.24 -15.55
CA GLN A 231 2.82 20.27 -16.86
C GLN A 231 4.04 19.35 -16.87
N ILE A 232 4.26 18.71 -18.02
CA ILE A 232 5.45 17.92 -18.34
C ILE A 232 6.27 18.80 -19.29
N GLN A 233 7.48 19.17 -18.85
CA GLN A 233 8.40 19.95 -19.67
C GLN A 233 8.72 19.23 -20.97
N ASN A 234 9.07 19.99 -22.00
CA ASN A 234 9.47 19.43 -23.28
C ASN A 234 10.58 18.40 -23.09
N PHE A 235 10.47 17.29 -23.79
CA PHE A 235 11.45 16.23 -23.75
C PHE A 235 11.57 15.54 -25.09
N THR A 236 12.80 15.19 -25.45
CA THR A 236 13.07 14.29 -26.58
C THR A 236 13.08 12.85 -26.09
N ILE A 237 12.70 11.94 -26.98
CA ILE A 237 12.83 10.50 -26.77
C ILE A 237 13.23 9.81 -28.08
N THR A 238 14.14 8.85 -27.98
CA THR A 238 14.72 8.12 -29.11
C THR A 238 14.18 6.68 -29.21
N LYS A 239 14.42 6.02 -30.35
CA LYS A 239 13.96 4.65 -30.60
C LYS A 239 14.47 3.69 -29.53
N ARG A 240 13.59 2.86 -28.97
CA ARG A 240 13.83 1.91 -27.86
C ARG A 240 14.23 2.56 -26.53
N GLU A 241 14.22 3.89 -26.42
CA GLU A 241 14.44 4.57 -25.16
C GLU A 241 13.26 4.33 -24.21
N LYS A 242 13.57 4.14 -22.93
CA LYS A 242 12.59 4.08 -21.85
C LYS A 242 12.71 5.32 -21.00
N LYS A 243 11.63 6.09 -20.88
CA LYS A 243 11.60 7.31 -20.08
C LYS A 243 10.61 7.18 -18.94
N PHE A 244 11.03 7.63 -17.75
CA PHE A 244 10.23 7.51 -16.53
C PHE A 244 9.88 8.89 -15.98
N PHE A 245 8.60 9.10 -15.69
CA PHE A 245 8.11 10.28 -14.97
C PHE A 245 7.48 9.84 -13.66
N MET A 246 7.93 10.43 -12.55
CA MET A 246 7.51 10.05 -11.22
C MET A 246 6.77 11.21 -10.55
N PHE A 247 5.57 10.94 -10.06
CA PHE A 247 4.71 11.94 -9.42
C PHE A 247 4.25 11.48 -8.04
N ARG A 248 4.23 12.40 -7.08
CA ARG A 248 3.70 12.19 -5.73
C ARG A 248 2.52 13.12 -5.48
N THR A 249 1.43 12.56 -4.98
CA THR A 249 0.26 13.33 -4.49
C THR A 249 -0.12 12.86 -3.08
N VAL A 250 -0.65 13.77 -2.27
CA VAL A 250 -1.04 13.52 -0.87
C VAL A 250 -2.48 13.95 -0.57
N ASN A 251 -3.26 14.34 -1.59
CA ASN A 251 -4.62 14.87 -1.48
C ASN A 251 -5.70 13.80 -1.42
#